data_AF-A0A5E4Q6Q6-F1
#
_entry.id   AF-A0A5E4Q6Q6-F1
#
_cell.length_a   1.000
_cell.length_b   1.000
_cell.length_c   1.000
_cell.angle_alpha   90.00
_cell.angle_beta   90.00
_cell.angle_gamma   90.00
#
_symmetry.space_group_name_H-M   'P 1'
#
loop_
_entity.id
_entity.type
_entity.pdbx_description
1 polymer ?
#
loop_
_entity_poly.entity_id
_entity_poly.type
_entity_poly.pdbx_seq_one_letter_code
_entity_poly.pdbx_strand_id
1 'polypeptide(L)'
;MWTFILSILIVGSYGSCYWNDMCSYTLFGTKTPYDTIRGDIRDTQPLRNCEPISVWMMTRHGTRHPEESEIHQMRQVIRVKKQILNAHMEGRGELCAQDIENLYKWEWKNALDLTPSELTPEGFVQLRSLASRLEERYYKLLKSLDEYQMRASHEERTQMSASAFLQGLRKTRQYFKISTSFPNDLTTRPYRYCRKRYEDILIGPKIPKEINEYINTEDFKRVCAIFGAEQNGSSGASDAEANPVSVRRVSLLPQLHCPIAGSLVCYIY
;
A
#
# COMPACT_ATOMS: atom_id res chain seq x y z
N MET A 1 27.00 -60.37 11.35
CA MET A 1 25.95 -60.07 10.34
C MET A 1 25.06 -58.97 10.92
N TRP A 2 25.10 -57.78 10.29
CA TRP A 2 24.16 -56.65 10.35
C TRP A 2 23.97 -55.89 11.66
N THR A 3 24.76 -54.82 11.84
CA THR A 3 24.42 -53.66 12.66
C THR A 3 23.36 -52.82 11.94
N PHE A 4 22.12 -52.81 12.46
CA PHE A 4 21.07 -51.90 12.02
C PHE A 4 21.40 -50.48 12.48
N ILE A 5 21.81 -49.62 11.55
CA ILE A 5 21.91 -48.18 11.78
C ILE A 5 20.49 -47.62 11.72
N LEU A 6 19.92 -47.32 12.89
CA LEU A 6 18.64 -46.64 13.01
C LEU A 6 18.85 -45.18 12.59
N SER A 7 18.66 -44.90 11.30
CA SER A 7 18.60 -43.54 10.77
C SER A 7 17.33 -42.88 11.29
N ILE A 8 17.45 -42.16 12.41
CA ILE A 8 16.43 -41.21 12.86
C ILE A 8 16.37 -40.13 11.79
N LEU A 9 15.39 -40.24 10.89
CA LEU A 9 14.96 -39.13 10.06
C LEU A 9 14.40 -38.10 11.02
N ILE A 10 15.21 -37.10 11.35
CA ILE A 10 14.73 -35.85 11.91
C ILE A 10 13.81 -35.27 10.84
N VAL A 11 12.51 -35.54 10.96
CA VAL A 11 11.49 -34.80 10.22
C VAL A 11 11.56 -33.40 10.78
N GLY A 12 12.42 -32.57 10.18
CA GLY A 12 12.44 -31.14 10.45
C GLY A 12 11.02 -30.64 10.24
N SER A 13 10.46 -29.99 11.26
CA SER A 13 9.20 -29.27 11.14
C SER A 13 9.27 -28.43 9.87
N TYR A 14 8.47 -28.77 8.85
CA TYR A 14 8.32 -27.93 7.66
C TYR A 14 7.62 -26.66 8.12
N GLY A 15 8.42 -25.69 8.54
CA GLY A 15 7.97 -24.33 8.81
C GLY A 15 7.27 -23.83 7.56
N SER A 16 6.01 -23.44 7.69
CA SER A 16 5.25 -22.80 6.63
C SER A 16 6.00 -21.57 6.12
N CYS A 17 6.34 -21.54 4.83
CA CYS A 17 7.06 -20.43 4.18
C CYS A 17 6.11 -19.27 3.85
N TYR A 18 6.61 -18.04 3.82
CA TYR A 18 5.90 -16.91 3.19
C TYR A 18 5.95 -16.96 1.67
N TRP A 19 7.02 -17.53 1.09
CA TRP A 19 7.26 -17.63 -0.35
C TRP A 19 6.09 -18.27 -1.14
N ASN A 20 5.47 -19.29 -0.58
CA ASN A 20 4.35 -20.01 -1.20
C ASN A 20 3.03 -19.76 -0.48
N ASP A 21 2.95 -18.71 0.34
CA ASP A 21 1.72 -18.36 1.04
C ASP A 21 0.67 -17.88 0.03
N MET A 22 -0.39 -18.67 -0.13
CA MET A 22 -1.47 -18.37 -1.07
C MET A 22 -2.30 -17.14 -0.67
N CYS A 23 -2.24 -16.71 0.61
CA CYS A 23 -3.05 -15.62 1.13
C CYS A 23 -2.17 -14.50 1.72
N SER A 24 -1.30 -13.92 0.88
CA SER A 24 -0.55 -12.71 1.24
C SER A 24 -1.49 -11.56 1.63
N TYR A 25 -1.13 -10.81 2.66
CA TYR A 25 -1.90 -9.64 3.09
C TYR A 25 -1.72 -8.49 2.09
N THR A 26 -2.82 -7.94 1.56
CA THR A 26 -2.79 -6.94 0.49
C THR A 26 -3.39 -5.58 0.88
N LEU A 27 -3.88 -5.43 2.11
CA LEU A 27 -4.64 -4.25 2.55
C LEU A 27 -3.77 -3.24 3.33
N PHE A 28 -3.10 -2.35 2.62
CA PHE A 28 -2.18 -1.35 3.18
C PHE A 28 -2.82 0.02 3.46
N GLY A 29 -4.09 0.04 3.86
CA GLY A 29 -4.85 1.26 4.09
C GLY A 29 -4.86 2.18 2.87
N THR A 30 -4.44 3.44 3.02
CA THR A 30 -4.37 4.41 1.90
C THR A 30 -3.26 4.12 0.88
N LYS A 31 -2.42 3.10 1.12
CA LYS A 31 -1.37 2.63 0.20
C LYS A 31 -1.75 1.29 -0.47
N THR A 32 -2.96 0.78 -0.24
CA THR A 32 -3.50 -0.40 -0.94
C THR A 32 -3.50 -0.16 -2.45
N PRO A 33 -2.91 -1.05 -3.27
CA PRO A 33 -2.95 -0.89 -4.72
C PRO A 33 -4.39 -0.88 -5.25
N TYR A 34 -4.69 0.04 -6.16
CA TYR A 34 -6.04 0.21 -6.69
C TYR A 34 -6.59 -1.09 -7.31
N ASP A 35 -5.77 -1.80 -8.08
CA ASP A 35 -6.17 -3.05 -8.76
C ASP A 35 -6.49 -4.20 -7.79
N THR A 36 -6.02 -4.16 -6.55
CA THR A 36 -6.30 -5.20 -5.54
C THR A 36 -7.76 -5.18 -5.09
N ILE A 37 -8.37 -4.00 -4.99
CA ILE A 37 -9.68 -3.82 -4.36
C ILE A 37 -10.75 -3.22 -5.27
N ARG A 38 -10.37 -2.75 -6.46
CA ARG A 38 -11.33 -2.09 -7.36
C ARG A 38 -12.38 -3.08 -7.89
N GLY A 39 -13.60 -2.60 -8.04
CA GLY A 39 -14.58 -3.21 -8.93
C GLY A 39 -14.36 -2.82 -10.40
N ASP A 40 -15.31 -3.19 -11.26
CA ASP A 40 -15.39 -2.73 -12.63
C ASP A 40 -16.60 -1.81 -12.84
N ILE A 41 -16.37 -0.59 -13.35
CA ILE A 41 -17.44 0.36 -13.66
C ILE A 41 -18.41 -0.16 -14.74
N ARG A 42 -17.96 -1.16 -15.52
CA ARG A 42 -18.74 -1.81 -16.56
C ARG A 42 -19.74 -2.82 -15.99
N ASP A 43 -19.55 -3.27 -14.75
CA ASP A 43 -20.46 -4.21 -14.09
C ASP A 43 -21.75 -3.52 -13.61
N THR A 44 -21.74 -2.19 -13.51
CA THR A 44 -22.93 -1.40 -13.14
C THR A 44 -23.94 -1.35 -14.29
N GLN A 45 -25.10 -2.00 -14.11
CA GLN A 45 -26.17 -2.00 -15.10
C GLN A 45 -26.64 -0.57 -15.44
N PRO A 46 -26.76 -0.22 -16.74
CA PRO A 46 -27.38 1.03 -17.16
C PRO A 46 -28.85 1.09 -16.73
N LEU A 47 -29.31 2.30 -16.37
CA LEU A 47 -30.72 2.57 -16.17
C LEU A 47 -31.49 2.39 -17.49
N ARG A 48 -32.61 1.66 -17.45
CA ARG A 48 -33.45 1.44 -18.64
C ARG A 48 -34.02 2.76 -19.13
N ASN A 49 -33.98 2.99 -20.44
CA ASN A 49 -34.50 4.20 -21.09
C ASN A 49 -33.83 5.51 -20.64
N CYS A 50 -32.63 5.45 -20.05
CA CYS A 50 -31.85 6.62 -19.69
C CYS A 50 -30.50 6.60 -20.40
N GLU A 51 -30.02 7.78 -20.76
CA GLU A 51 -28.70 7.99 -21.35
C GLU A 51 -27.91 8.96 -20.48
N PRO A 52 -26.62 8.73 -20.25
CA PRO A 52 -25.78 9.64 -19.48
C PRO A 52 -25.58 10.94 -20.27
N ILE A 53 -25.93 12.08 -19.65
CA ILE A 53 -25.74 13.42 -20.22
C ILE A 53 -24.53 14.15 -19.64
N SER A 54 -23.97 13.67 -18.52
CA SER A 54 -22.81 14.25 -17.86
C SER A 54 -22.11 13.19 -17.01
N VAL A 55 -20.80 13.33 -16.85
CA VAL A 55 -19.98 12.49 -15.96
C VAL A 55 -19.03 13.38 -15.17
N TRP A 56 -19.03 13.20 -13.85
CA TRP A 56 -18.15 13.91 -12.93
C TRP A 56 -17.26 12.88 -12.26
N MET A 57 -15.96 13.15 -12.21
CA MET A 57 -15.00 12.26 -11.58
C MET A 57 -13.97 13.06 -10.81
N MET A 58 -13.84 12.75 -9.51
CA MET A 58 -12.71 13.17 -8.70
C MET A 58 -11.89 11.92 -8.38
N THR A 59 -10.65 11.88 -8.85
CA THR A 59 -9.75 10.75 -8.63
C THR A 59 -8.50 11.21 -7.88
N ARG A 60 -7.99 10.33 -7.00
CA ARG A 60 -6.64 10.48 -6.46
C ARG A 60 -5.62 10.24 -7.57
N HIS A 61 -4.39 10.70 -7.35
CA HIS A 61 -3.23 10.24 -8.12
C HIS A 61 -3.07 8.71 -8.03
N GLY A 62 -2.37 8.11 -8.99
CA GLY A 62 -2.04 6.69 -8.97
C GLY A 62 -1.00 6.32 -7.93
N THR A 63 -0.59 5.04 -7.88
CA THR A 63 0.54 4.60 -7.07
C THR A 63 1.75 5.50 -7.28
N ARG A 64 2.37 5.94 -6.18
CA ARG A 64 3.53 6.83 -6.17
C ARG A 64 4.63 6.25 -5.29
N HIS A 65 5.86 6.72 -5.48
CA HIS A 65 6.91 6.48 -4.50
C HIS A 65 6.59 7.15 -3.15
N PRO A 66 7.16 6.65 -2.04
CA PRO A 66 6.98 7.27 -0.74
C PRO A 66 7.56 8.69 -0.72
N GLU A 67 7.14 9.47 0.28
CA GLU A 67 7.74 10.79 0.53
C GLU A 67 9.19 10.62 0.99
N GLU A 68 10.00 11.66 0.82
CA GLU A 68 11.43 11.62 1.16
C GLU A 68 11.66 11.23 2.63
N SER A 69 10.86 11.79 3.55
CA SER A 69 10.90 11.43 4.98
C SER A 69 10.53 9.96 5.22
N GLU A 70 9.53 9.43 4.51
CA GLU A 70 9.13 8.01 4.56
C GLU A 70 10.27 7.12 4.05
N ILE A 71 10.92 7.49 2.93
CA ILE A 71 12.07 6.77 2.34
C ILE A 71 13.20 6.63 3.36
N HIS A 72 13.56 7.73 4.04
CA HIS A 72 14.61 7.70 5.06
C HIS A 72 14.29 6.75 6.23
N GLN A 73 13.03 6.72 6.67
CA GLN A 73 12.58 5.80 7.73
C GLN A 73 12.58 4.36 7.23
N MET A 74 12.10 4.12 6.01
CA MET A 74 12.03 2.80 5.40
C MET A 74 13.40 2.15 5.20
N ARG A 75 14.47 2.93 5.00
CA ARG A 75 15.84 2.40 4.87
C ARG A 75 16.30 1.55 6.06
N GLN A 76 15.68 1.70 7.23
CA GLN A 76 15.93 0.82 8.38
C GLN A 76 15.68 -0.67 8.06
N VAL A 77 14.85 -0.97 7.06
CA VAL A 77 14.61 -2.35 6.60
C VAL A 77 15.89 -3.05 6.14
N ILE A 78 16.89 -2.31 5.65
CA ILE A 78 18.19 -2.88 5.24
C ILE A 78 18.91 -3.47 6.45
N ARG A 79 18.86 -2.77 7.60
CA ARG A 79 19.42 -3.26 8.86
C ARG A 79 18.65 -4.49 9.34
N VAL A 80 17.32 -4.46 9.29
CA VAL A 80 16.45 -5.59 9.66
C VAL A 80 16.77 -6.82 8.80
N LYS A 81 16.88 -6.66 7.47
CA LYS A 81 17.31 -7.74 6.55
C LYS A 81 18.63 -8.36 7.00
N LYS A 82 19.65 -7.55 7.30
CA LYS A 82 20.96 -8.06 7.75
C LYS A 82 20.84 -8.86 9.05
N GLN A 83 20.04 -8.38 10.00
CA GLN A 83 19.81 -9.07 11.27
C GLN A 83 19.12 -10.43 11.05
N ILE A 84 18.10 -10.49 10.17
CA ILE A 84 17.42 -11.73 9.83
C ILE A 84 18.39 -12.75 9.19
N LEU A 85 19.20 -12.30 8.22
CA LEU A 85 20.16 -13.17 7.55
C LEU A 85 21.26 -13.68 8.49
N ASN A 86 21.78 -12.82 9.38
CA ASN A 86 22.78 -13.23 10.38
C ASN A 86 22.19 -14.24 11.38
N ALA A 87 20.98 -13.98 11.88
CA ALA A 87 20.29 -14.92 12.78
C ALA A 87 20.12 -16.29 12.10
N HIS A 88 19.73 -16.33 10.83
CA HIS A 88 19.63 -17.57 10.07
C HIS A 88 20.97 -18.31 9.95
N MET A 89 22.07 -17.63 9.66
CA MET A 89 23.41 -18.23 9.60
C MET A 89 23.86 -18.83 10.94
N GLU A 90 23.39 -18.28 12.06
CA GLU A 90 23.61 -18.78 13.42
C GLU A 90 22.64 -19.92 13.80
N GLY A 91 21.80 -20.38 12.87
CA GLY A 91 20.79 -21.41 13.14
C GLY A 91 19.58 -20.92 13.93
N ARG A 92 19.33 -19.60 13.95
CA ARG A 92 18.20 -18.97 14.66
C ARG A 92 17.12 -18.48 13.68
N GLY A 93 15.87 -18.55 14.13
CA GLY A 93 14.70 -18.08 13.37
C GLY A 93 13.89 -19.21 12.73
N GLU A 94 12.67 -18.88 12.29
CA GLU A 94 11.69 -19.86 11.77
C GLU A 94 11.44 -19.75 10.26
N LEU A 95 12.09 -18.78 9.60
CA LEU A 95 11.95 -18.59 8.15
C LEU A 95 12.57 -19.78 7.39
N CYS A 96 11.87 -20.24 6.36
CA CYS A 96 12.35 -21.34 5.55
C CYS A 96 13.44 -20.89 4.55
N ALA A 97 14.16 -21.84 3.97
CA ALA A 97 15.28 -21.56 3.06
C ALA A 97 14.90 -20.64 1.88
N GLN A 98 13.70 -20.80 1.33
CA GLN A 98 13.20 -19.97 0.22
C GLN A 98 12.93 -18.53 0.65
N ASP A 99 12.40 -18.31 1.85
CA ASP A 99 12.19 -16.96 2.39
C ASP A 99 13.53 -16.23 2.60
N ILE A 100 14.52 -16.95 3.14
CA ILE A 100 15.89 -16.46 3.30
C ILE A 100 16.53 -16.14 1.96
N GLU A 101 16.37 -17.02 0.97
CA GLU A 101 16.91 -16.79 -0.38
C GLU A 101 16.29 -15.54 -1.02
N ASN A 102 14.97 -15.33 -0.85
CA ASN A 102 14.30 -14.12 -1.32
C ASN A 102 14.81 -12.87 -0.61
N LEU A 103 14.98 -12.92 0.71
CA LEU A 103 15.55 -11.81 1.47
C LEU A 103 16.99 -11.52 1.03
N TYR A 104 17.80 -12.56 0.78
CA TYR A 104 19.16 -12.42 0.30
C TYR A 104 19.20 -11.69 -1.06
N LYS A 105 18.36 -12.11 -2.02
CA LYS A 105 18.24 -11.52 -3.36
C LYS A 105 17.56 -10.14 -3.38
N TRP A 106 16.73 -9.83 -2.39
CA TRP A 106 16.04 -8.55 -2.33
C TRP A 106 17.03 -7.40 -2.16
N GLU A 107 16.87 -6.35 -2.94
CA GLU A 107 17.73 -5.18 -2.87
C GLU A 107 16.90 -3.91 -2.79
N TRP A 108 17.42 -2.93 -2.05
CA TRP A 108 16.87 -1.59 -2.05
C TRP A 108 16.99 -0.99 -3.46
N LYS A 109 15.88 -0.48 -3.98
CA LYS A 109 15.86 0.13 -5.32
C LYS A 109 16.21 1.61 -5.20
N ASN A 110 17.40 1.98 -5.68
CA ASN A 110 17.88 3.37 -5.69
C ASN A 110 16.93 4.34 -6.41
N ALA A 111 16.09 3.86 -7.34
CA ALA A 111 15.05 4.67 -7.97
C ALA A 111 14.12 5.35 -6.95
N LEU A 112 13.84 4.70 -5.81
CA LEU A 112 13.04 5.28 -4.72
C LEU A 112 13.65 6.58 -4.20
N ASP A 113 14.98 6.65 -4.11
CA ASP A 113 15.69 7.82 -3.58
C ASP A 113 15.79 8.96 -4.60
N LEU A 114 15.70 8.65 -5.90
CA LEU A 114 15.84 9.63 -6.97
C LEU A 114 14.53 10.32 -7.34
N THR A 115 13.39 9.68 -7.03
CA THR A 115 12.07 10.11 -7.49
C THR A 115 11.05 10.11 -6.33
N PRO A 116 11.36 10.79 -5.20
CA PRO A 116 10.47 10.80 -4.03
C PRO A 116 9.13 11.46 -4.38
N SER A 117 8.04 10.88 -3.88
CA SER A 117 6.67 11.33 -4.13
C SER A 117 6.18 11.29 -5.59
N GLU A 118 7.03 10.90 -6.54
CA GLU A 118 6.68 10.87 -7.97
C GLU A 118 5.76 9.70 -8.31
N LEU A 119 4.99 9.85 -9.38
CA LEU A 119 4.11 8.80 -9.88
C LEU A 119 4.93 7.60 -10.38
N THR A 120 4.55 6.39 -9.98
CA THR A 120 5.17 5.15 -10.47
C THR A 120 4.64 4.76 -11.86
N PRO A 121 5.38 3.94 -12.63
CA PRO A 121 4.86 3.32 -13.85
C PRO A 121 3.54 2.56 -13.62
N GLU A 122 3.41 1.86 -12.49
CA GLU A 122 2.19 1.16 -12.11
C GLU A 122 1.04 2.15 -11.90
N GLY A 123 1.29 3.25 -11.18
CA GLY A 123 0.33 4.33 -10.99
C GLY A 123 -0.12 4.95 -12.31
N PHE A 124 0.79 5.11 -13.27
CA PHE A 124 0.45 5.56 -14.62
C PHE A 124 -0.51 4.58 -15.33
N VAL A 125 -0.19 3.28 -15.30
CA VAL A 125 -1.03 2.24 -15.92
C VAL A 125 -2.40 2.17 -15.27
N GLN A 126 -2.50 2.31 -13.94
CA GLN A 126 -3.77 2.33 -13.22
C GLN A 126 -4.73 3.41 -13.74
N LEU A 127 -4.25 4.66 -13.87
CA LEU A 127 -5.09 5.77 -14.30
C LEU A 127 -5.44 5.68 -15.79
N ARG A 128 -4.51 5.20 -16.61
CA ARG A 128 -4.77 4.92 -18.03
C ARG A 128 -5.84 3.83 -18.19
N SER A 129 -5.77 2.77 -17.40
CA SER A 129 -6.75 1.67 -17.40
C SER A 129 -8.12 2.12 -16.87
N LEU A 130 -8.15 2.95 -15.83
CA LEU A 130 -9.37 3.59 -15.34
C LEU A 130 -10.06 4.40 -16.45
N ALA A 131 -9.30 5.25 -17.14
CA ALA A 131 -9.83 6.04 -18.26
C ALA A 131 -10.37 5.16 -19.40
N SER A 132 -9.67 4.08 -19.77
CA SER A 132 -10.15 3.16 -20.80
C SER A 132 -11.49 2.53 -20.44
N ARG A 133 -11.68 2.11 -19.19
CA ARG A 133 -12.96 1.53 -18.72
C ARG A 133 -14.06 2.58 -18.63
N LEU A 134 -13.73 3.80 -18.22
CA LEU A 134 -14.65 4.93 -18.22
C LEU A 134 -15.10 5.28 -19.64
N GLU A 135 -14.17 5.29 -20.60
CA GLU A 135 -14.46 5.50 -22.02
C GLU A 135 -15.36 4.42 -22.60
N GLU A 136 -15.11 3.15 -22.26
CA GLU A 136 -16.00 2.06 -22.67
C GLU A 136 -17.41 2.22 -22.11
N ARG A 137 -17.52 2.59 -20.83
CA ARG A 137 -18.82 2.70 -20.15
C ARG A 137 -19.66 3.86 -20.68
N TYR A 138 -19.01 4.99 -20.98
CA TYR A 138 -19.66 6.25 -21.37
C TYR A 138 -19.30 6.68 -22.79
N TYR A 139 -19.02 5.71 -23.67
CA TYR A 139 -18.53 5.98 -25.03
C TYR A 139 -19.43 6.95 -25.80
N LYS A 140 -20.75 6.75 -25.74
CA LYS A 140 -21.72 7.60 -26.44
C LYS A 140 -21.63 9.07 -25.99
N LEU A 141 -21.60 9.30 -24.68
CA LEU A 141 -21.44 10.64 -24.09
C LEU A 141 -20.10 11.26 -24.46
N LEU A 142 -19.00 10.52 -24.27
CA LEU A 142 -17.65 11.05 -24.48
C LEU A 142 -17.30 11.26 -25.97
N LYS A 143 -17.98 10.57 -26.89
CA LYS A 143 -17.81 10.75 -28.33
C LYS A 143 -18.43 12.05 -28.84
N SER A 144 -19.51 12.53 -28.21
CA SER A 144 -20.22 13.76 -28.57
C SER A 144 -20.07 14.84 -27.51
N LEU A 145 -18.98 14.83 -26.74
CA LEU A 145 -18.76 15.77 -25.67
C LEU A 145 -18.29 17.12 -26.25
N ASP A 146 -19.13 18.14 -26.15
CA ASP A 146 -18.82 19.50 -26.60
C ASP A 146 -18.14 20.32 -25.49
N GLU A 147 -18.55 20.11 -24.23
CA GLU A 147 -18.04 20.80 -23.05
C GLU A 147 -17.38 19.82 -22.09
N TYR A 148 -16.15 20.13 -21.67
CA TYR A 148 -15.42 19.33 -20.70
C TYR A 148 -14.45 20.18 -19.87
N GLN A 149 -14.12 19.67 -18.68
CA GLN A 149 -13.05 20.20 -17.86
C GLN A 149 -12.26 19.05 -17.24
N MET A 150 -10.95 19.04 -17.46
CA MET A 150 -10.01 18.17 -16.78
C MET A 150 -8.97 19.03 -16.09
N ARG A 151 -8.75 18.84 -14.78
CA ARG A 151 -7.81 19.64 -13.99
C ARG A 151 -7.07 18.77 -13.00
N ALA A 152 -5.77 18.98 -12.91
CA ALA A 152 -4.91 18.43 -11.87
C ALA A 152 -4.49 19.52 -10.90
N SER A 153 -4.08 19.12 -9.68
CA SER A 153 -3.35 20.03 -8.80
C SER A 153 -1.93 20.31 -9.35
N HIS A 154 -1.20 21.22 -8.73
CA HIS A 154 0.17 21.58 -9.15
C HIS A 154 1.23 20.50 -8.83
N GLU A 155 0.85 19.43 -8.15
CA GLU A 155 1.75 18.34 -7.78
C GLU A 155 2.05 17.44 -9.00
N GLU A 156 3.32 17.16 -9.26
CA GLU A 156 3.79 16.30 -10.37
C GLU A 156 2.94 15.03 -10.51
N ARG A 157 2.83 14.26 -9.43
CA ARG A 157 2.06 13.00 -9.39
C ARG A 157 0.62 13.15 -9.86
N THR A 158 0.00 14.30 -9.63
CA THR A 158 -1.38 14.57 -10.09
C THR A 158 -1.42 15.00 -11.55
N GLN A 159 -0.42 15.74 -12.02
CA GLN A 159 -0.29 16.14 -13.43
C GLN A 159 -0.01 14.91 -14.30
N MET A 160 0.91 14.05 -13.89
CA MET A 160 1.20 12.79 -14.59
C MET A 160 0.04 11.81 -14.52
N SER A 161 -0.71 11.77 -13.41
CA SER A 161 -1.94 10.97 -13.32
C SER A 161 -3.01 11.46 -14.31
N ALA A 162 -3.19 12.78 -14.44
CA ALA A 162 -4.11 13.36 -15.41
C ALA A 162 -3.66 13.08 -16.86
N SER A 163 -2.35 13.16 -17.13
CA SER A 163 -1.78 12.77 -18.42
C SER A 163 -2.02 11.30 -18.74
N ALA A 164 -1.82 10.41 -17.77
CA ALA A 164 -2.09 8.98 -17.93
C ALA A 164 -3.57 8.71 -18.22
N PHE A 165 -4.46 9.38 -17.49
CA PHE A 165 -5.90 9.29 -17.69
C PHE A 165 -6.28 9.75 -19.11
N LEU A 166 -5.79 10.90 -19.54
CA LEU A 166 -5.98 11.41 -20.90
C LEU A 166 -5.52 10.41 -21.97
N GLN A 167 -4.37 9.75 -21.77
CA GLN A 167 -3.85 8.72 -22.68
C GLN A 167 -4.67 7.43 -22.70
N GLY A 168 -5.60 7.23 -21.76
CA GLY A 168 -6.55 6.13 -21.77
C GLY A 168 -7.81 6.40 -22.59
N LEU A 169 -8.15 7.67 -22.84
CA LEU A 169 -9.31 8.10 -23.63
C LEU A 169 -8.99 8.10 -25.14
N ARG A 170 -8.81 6.92 -25.74
CA ARG A 170 -8.30 6.80 -27.13
C ARG A 170 -9.39 6.42 -28.15
N LYS A 171 -10.48 5.78 -27.73
CA LYS A 171 -11.51 5.21 -28.61
C LYS A 171 -12.41 6.28 -29.22
N THR A 172 -12.65 7.36 -28.49
CA THR A 172 -13.47 8.51 -28.92
C THR A 172 -12.78 9.34 -29.99
N ARG A 173 -11.43 9.29 -30.06
CA ARG A 173 -10.59 10.12 -30.94
C ARG A 173 -10.80 11.62 -30.77
N GLN A 174 -11.42 12.03 -29.66
CA GLN A 174 -11.53 13.43 -29.28
C GLN A 174 -10.19 13.93 -28.75
N TYR A 175 -9.91 15.21 -28.97
CA TYR A 175 -8.72 15.86 -28.44
C TYR A 175 -9.08 16.60 -27.14
N PHE A 176 -8.84 15.96 -26.00
CA PHE A 176 -9.00 16.59 -24.70
C PHE A 176 -7.70 17.26 -24.24
N LYS A 177 -7.82 18.34 -23.47
CA LYS A 177 -6.70 19.05 -22.83
C LYS A 177 -6.86 19.05 -21.31
N ILE A 178 -5.73 19.05 -20.61
CA ILE A 178 -5.69 19.29 -19.17
C ILE A 178 -5.58 20.80 -18.97
N SER A 179 -6.52 21.37 -18.23
CA SER A 179 -6.52 22.78 -17.84
C SER A 179 -5.43 23.09 -16.82
N THR A 180 -4.97 24.33 -16.80
CA THR A 180 -3.95 24.80 -15.86
C THR A 180 -4.40 24.61 -14.41
N SER A 181 -3.48 24.15 -13.57
CA SER A 181 -3.71 24.03 -12.13
C SER A 181 -3.95 25.40 -11.50
N PHE A 182 -4.79 25.45 -10.47
CA PHE A 182 -4.99 26.67 -9.71
C PHE A 182 -3.91 26.81 -8.63
N PRO A 183 -3.32 28.01 -8.44
CA PRO A 183 -2.43 28.27 -7.32
C PRO A 183 -3.13 28.04 -5.97
N ASN A 184 -4.38 28.53 -5.88
CA ASN A 184 -5.27 28.32 -4.75
C ASN A 184 -6.42 27.38 -5.11
N ASP A 185 -6.15 26.08 -5.01
CA ASP A 185 -7.10 25.06 -5.40
C ASP A 185 -8.12 24.76 -4.28
N LEU A 186 -9.16 25.57 -4.21
CA LEU A 186 -10.27 25.40 -3.27
C LEU A 186 -11.19 24.20 -3.62
N THR A 187 -11.04 23.61 -4.80
CA THR A 187 -11.86 22.46 -5.23
C THR A 187 -11.20 21.15 -4.84
N THR A 188 -9.93 20.94 -5.22
CA THR A 188 -9.25 19.66 -4.98
C THR A 188 -8.45 19.65 -3.68
N ARG A 189 -8.15 20.83 -3.11
CA ARG A 189 -7.37 20.97 -1.87
C ARG A 189 -7.98 21.97 -0.87
N PRO A 190 -9.31 21.99 -0.63
CA PRO A 190 -9.92 22.92 0.33
C PRO A 190 -9.30 22.80 1.73
N TYR A 191 -8.88 21.60 2.10
CA TYR A 191 -8.22 21.30 3.37
C TYR A 191 -6.93 22.11 3.62
N ARG A 192 -6.23 22.58 2.57
CA ARG A 192 -5.02 23.41 2.74
C ARG A 192 -5.34 24.81 3.27
N TYR A 193 -6.55 25.29 3.04
CA TYR A 193 -7.00 26.64 3.39
C TYR A 193 -7.95 26.67 4.59
N CYS A 194 -8.21 25.50 5.19
CA CYS A 194 -9.04 25.39 6.38
C CYS A 194 -8.21 25.73 7.63
N ARG A 195 -8.41 26.95 8.16
CA ARG A 195 -7.76 27.43 9.39
C ARG A 195 -7.96 26.48 10.57
N LYS A 196 -9.20 26.02 10.78
CA LYS A 196 -9.52 25.07 11.86
C LYS A 196 -8.74 23.76 11.74
N ARG A 197 -8.51 23.26 10.52
CA ARG A 197 -7.67 22.08 10.33
C ARG A 197 -6.22 22.36 10.74
N TYR A 198 -5.68 23.52 10.40
CA TYR A 198 -4.34 23.88 10.82
C TYR A 198 -4.24 23.92 12.35
N GLU A 199 -5.14 24.65 13.01
CA GLU A 199 -5.15 24.85 14.46
C GLU A 199 -5.43 23.56 15.25
N ASP A 200 -6.42 22.76 14.85
CA ASP A 200 -6.85 21.58 15.62
C ASP A 200 -6.02 20.33 15.29
N ILE A 201 -5.59 20.17 14.04
CA ILE A 201 -5.01 18.92 13.52
C ILE A 201 -3.50 19.03 13.35
N LEU A 202 -3.01 20.06 12.65
CA LEU A 202 -1.60 20.12 12.26
C LEU A 202 -0.69 20.54 13.41
N ILE A 203 -1.09 21.57 14.15
CA ILE A 203 -0.34 22.06 15.33
C ILE A 203 -1.08 21.79 16.65
N GLY A 204 -2.34 21.34 16.56
CA GLY A 204 -3.20 21.12 17.71
C GLY A 204 -3.05 19.74 18.36
N PRO A 205 -3.74 19.50 19.48
CA PRO A 205 -3.59 18.29 20.28
C PRO A 205 -4.33 17.09 19.69
N LYS A 206 -5.12 17.26 18.63
CA LYS A 206 -6.01 16.18 18.16
C LYS A 206 -5.24 14.97 17.65
N ILE A 207 -4.21 15.14 16.81
CA ILE A 207 -3.40 14.00 16.35
C ILE A 207 -2.71 13.28 17.53
N PRO A 208 -1.95 13.96 18.41
CA PRO A 208 -1.33 13.30 19.57
C PRO A 208 -2.34 12.60 20.48
N LYS A 209 -3.51 13.20 20.71
CA LYS A 209 -4.57 12.61 21.54
C LYS A 209 -5.10 11.31 20.95
N GLU A 210 -5.48 11.31 19.67
CA GLU A 210 -6.00 10.13 18.99
C GLU A 210 -4.95 9.01 18.93
N ILE A 211 -3.68 9.36 18.68
CA ILE A 211 -2.57 8.40 18.74
C ILE A 211 -2.46 7.82 20.16
N ASN A 212 -2.47 8.66 21.19
CA ASN A 212 -2.37 8.20 22.58
C ASN A 212 -3.55 7.31 22.98
N GLU A 213 -4.77 7.64 22.56
CA GLU A 213 -5.94 6.80 22.80
C GLU A 213 -5.79 5.44 22.09
N TYR A 214 -5.36 5.44 20.82
CA TYR A 214 -5.15 4.22 20.04
C TYR A 214 -4.06 3.30 20.63
N ILE A 215 -2.88 3.83 20.97
CA ILE A 215 -1.78 3.02 21.51
C ILE A 215 -2.11 2.40 22.88
N ASN A 216 -3.08 2.98 23.61
CA ASN A 216 -3.54 2.47 24.89
C ASN A 216 -4.68 1.45 24.78
N THR A 217 -5.19 1.18 23.56
CA THR A 217 -6.17 0.13 23.33
C THR A 217 -5.58 -1.25 23.58
N GLU A 218 -6.43 -2.19 24.00
CA GLU A 218 -6.02 -3.59 24.20
C GLU A 218 -5.59 -4.27 22.89
N ASP A 219 -6.18 -3.88 21.77
CA ASP A 219 -5.79 -4.41 20.45
C ASP A 219 -4.37 -3.98 20.08
N PHE A 220 -4.04 -2.69 20.24
CA PHE A 220 -2.68 -2.21 19.96
C PHE A 220 -1.66 -2.85 20.90
N LYS A 221 -1.95 -2.91 22.20
CA LYS A 221 -1.09 -3.58 23.18
C LYS A 221 -0.89 -5.05 22.87
N ARG A 222 -1.93 -5.77 22.40
CA ARG A 222 -1.82 -7.16 21.97
C ARG A 222 -0.88 -7.32 20.77
N VAL A 223 -0.99 -6.45 19.78
CA VAL A 223 -0.06 -6.41 18.64
C VAL A 223 1.36 -6.15 19.14
N CYS A 224 1.57 -5.15 20.00
CA CYS A 224 2.87 -4.88 20.60
C CYS A 224 3.41 -6.03 21.44
N ALA A 225 2.56 -6.78 22.18
CA ALA A 225 3.01 -7.93 22.96
C ALA A 225 3.55 -9.05 22.07
N ILE A 226 2.96 -9.26 20.88
CA ILE A 226 3.49 -10.21 19.88
C ILE A 226 4.90 -9.80 19.44
N PHE A 227 5.16 -8.49 19.30
CA PHE A 227 6.48 -7.97 18.90
C PHE A 227 7.44 -7.71 20.08
N GLY A 228 6.92 -7.56 21.30
CA GLY A 228 7.61 -7.07 22.49
C GLY A 228 7.84 -8.14 23.56
N ALA A 229 7.23 -9.32 23.45
CA ALA A 229 7.53 -10.47 24.33
C ALA A 229 8.96 -11.00 24.18
N GLU A 230 9.79 -10.44 23.28
CA GLU A 230 11.23 -10.73 23.21
C GLU A 230 12.12 -9.73 23.98
N GLN A 231 11.58 -8.64 24.54
CA GLN A 231 12.40 -7.63 25.25
C GLN A 231 12.37 -7.76 26.78
N ASN A 232 11.45 -8.53 27.36
CA ASN A 232 11.38 -8.72 28.82
C ASN A 232 12.13 -10.00 29.23
N GLY A 233 13.45 -9.93 29.14
CA GLY A 233 14.34 -11.02 29.51
C GLY A 233 15.70 -10.59 30.05
N SER A 234 15.86 -9.39 30.63
CA SER A 234 17.02 -9.07 31.51
C SER A 234 16.93 -7.64 32.07
N SER A 235 16.29 -7.47 33.23
CA SER A 235 16.63 -6.33 34.11
C SER A 235 17.58 -6.83 35.19
N GLY A 236 18.88 -6.73 34.93
CA GLY A 236 19.91 -7.03 35.90
C GLY A 236 21.30 -7.20 35.29
N ALA A 237 22.21 -6.32 35.71
CA ALA A 237 23.66 -6.32 35.51
C ALA A 237 24.23 -5.68 34.22
N SER A 238 25.31 -4.94 34.49
CA SER A 238 26.16 -4.11 33.66
C SER A 238 26.97 -4.87 32.61
N ASP A 239 27.23 -4.17 31.50
CA ASP A 239 28.17 -4.46 30.40
C ASP A 239 27.90 -5.67 29.49
N ALA A 240 28.06 -5.41 28.18
CA ALA A 240 28.14 -6.35 27.04
C ALA A 240 26.84 -6.83 26.32
N GLU A 241 27.00 -6.90 24.99
CA GLU A 241 26.21 -7.64 24.00
C GLU A 241 24.75 -7.22 23.69
N ALA A 242 24.53 -6.88 22.42
CA ALA A 242 23.20 -6.68 21.87
C ALA A 242 22.39 -7.96 22.02
N ASN A 243 21.30 -7.91 22.80
CA ASN A 243 20.39 -9.03 23.02
C ASN A 243 19.96 -9.69 21.69
N PRO A 244 19.93 -11.03 21.62
CA PRO A 244 19.66 -11.77 20.39
C PRO A 244 18.19 -11.61 19.97
N VAL A 245 17.96 -10.92 18.85
CA VAL A 245 16.64 -10.87 18.19
C VAL A 245 16.30 -12.25 17.65
N SER A 246 15.16 -12.82 18.04
CA SER A 246 14.64 -14.08 17.48
C SER A 246 13.57 -13.74 16.44
N VAL A 247 13.76 -14.17 15.20
CA VAL A 247 12.85 -13.83 14.11
C VAL A 247 11.82 -14.96 13.96
N ARG A 248 10.63 -14.75 14.53
CA ARG A 248 9.50 -15.68 14.44
C ARG A 248 8.52 -15.30 13.34
N ARG A 249 7.76 -16.29 12.87
CA ARG A 249 6.64 -16.04 11.97
C ARG A 249 5.54 -15.30 12.71
N VAL A 250 5.11 -14.14 12.20
CA VAL A 250 3.97 -13.41 12.78
C VAL A 250 2.72 -13.72 11.96
N SER A 251 1.84 -14.55 12.51
CA SER A 251 0.49 -14.78 11.99
C SER A 251 -0.49 -13.84 12.71
N LEU A 252 -0.74 -12.67 12.13
CA LEU A 252 -1.60 -11.63 12.74
C LEU A 252 -3.11 -11.93 12.65
N LEU A 253 -3.54 -13.06 12.08
CA LEU A 253 -4.95 -13.34 11.86
C LEU A 253 -5.32 -14.78 12.27
N PRO A 254 -6.46 -14.98 12.98
CA PRO A 254 -7.12 -16.28 12.94
C PRO A 254 -7.50 -16.56 11.48
N GLN A 255 -7.47 -17.82 11.08
CA GLN A 255 -7.77 -18.32 9.73
C GLN A 255 -9.11 -17.80 9.19
N LEU A 256 -9.14 -16.57 8.69
CA LEU A 256 -10.21 -16.05 7.85
C LEU A 256 -10.06 -16.81 6.55
N HIS A 257 -10.88 -17.86 6.40
CA HIS A 257 -11.06 -18.66 5.20
C HIS A 257 -11.03 -17.76 3.98
N CYS A 258 -9.93 -17.74 3.23
CA CYS A 258 -9.65 -16.84 2.10
C CYS A 258 -10.88 -16.71 1.15
N PRO A 259 -11.72 -15.65 1.23
CA PRO A 259 -12.78 -15.41 0.28
C PRO A 259 -12.55 -14.03 -0.33
N ILE A 260 -11.92 -13.99 -1.50
CA ILE A 260 -11.93 -12.77 -2.31
C ILE A 260 -13.36 -12.63 -2.84
N ALA A 261 -14.24 -12.07 -2.01
CA ALA A 261 -15.57 -11.63 -2.40
C ALA A 261 -15.66 -10.16 -1.99
N GLY A 262 -15.52 -9.30 -3.00
CA GLY A 262 -15.53 -7.85 -2.86
C GLY A 262 -16.74 -7.39 -2.07
N SER A 263 -16.46 -6.83 -0.89
CA SER A 263 -17.43 -6.01 -0.17
C SER A 263 -17.17 -4.56 -0.53
N LEU A 264 -18.12 -4.00 -1.28
CA LEU A 264 -18.18 -2.61 -1.69
C LEU A 264 -18.23 -1.72 -0.43
N VAL A 265 -17.13 -1.06 -0.08
CA VAL A 265 -17.17 0.03 0.90
C VAL A 265 -17.10 1.34 0.12
N CYS A 266 -18.28 1.84 -0.23
CA CYS A 266 -18.44 3.21 -0.73
C CYS A 266 -18.23 4.18 0.43
N TYR A 267 -17.06 4.82 0.49
CA TYR A 267 -16.96 6.13 1.13
C TYR A 267 -17.33 7.17 0.09
N ILE A 268 -18.56 7.67 0.20
CA ILE A 268 -18.98 8.92 -0.46
C ILE A 268 -18.38 10.05 0.39
N TYR A 269 -17.54 10.87 -0.23
CA TYR A 269 -17.23 12.22 0.25
C TYR A 269 -17.86 13.22 -0.71
#